data_AF-K7FF77-F1
#
_entry.id   AF-K7FF77-F1
#
_cell.length_a   1.000
_cell.length_b   1.000
_cell.length_c   1.000
_cell.angle_alpha   90.00
_cell.angle_beta   90.00
_cell.angle_gamma   90.00
#
_symmetry.space_group_name_H-M   'P 1'
#
loop_
_entity.id
_entity.type
_entity.pdbx_description
1 polymer ?
#
loop_
_entity_poly.entity_id
_entity_poly.type
_entity_poly.pdbx_seq_one_letter_code
_entity_poly.pdbx_strand_id
1 'polypeptide(L)'
;GVPSDEEQATGLERKTLEAMKKGQDPYNILKPKGNSGTKEDPHIVPSVNRKRLVGCICEEDNSAVIWFWLHEGESQRCPSCGAHYKLAHYDVPH
;
A
#
# COMPACT_ATOMS: atom_id res chain seq x y z
N GLY A 1 -6.14 -15.04 -36.23
CA GLY A 1 -6.79 -14.09 -35.31
C GLY A 1 -5.73 -13.44 -34.46
N VAL A 2 -6.01 -12.29 -33.87
CA VAL A 2 -5.13 -11.66 -32.87
C VAL A 2 -5.58 -12.16 -31.49
N PRO A 3 -4.70 -12.73 -30.65
CA PRO A 3 -5.06 -13.26 -29.34
C PRO A 3 -5.38 -12.14 -28.34
N SER A 4 -6.21 -12.43 -27.33
CA SER A 4 -6.50 -11.51 -26.22
C SER A 4 -5.50 -11.62 -25.07
N ASP A 5 -5.54 -10.67 -24.14
CA ASP A 5 -4.69 -10.69 -22.94
C ASP A 5 -5.04 -11.87 -22.01
N GLU A 6 -6.31 -12.30 -21.94
CA GLU A 6 -6.68 -13.53 -21.25
C GLU A 6 -5.96 -14.77 -21.79
N GLU A 7 -5.69 -14.78 -23.09
CA GLU A 7 -5.12 -15.92 -23.80
C GLU A 7 -3.60 -15.92 -23.80
N GLN A 8 -2.98 -14.73 -23.91
CA GLN A 8 -1.54 -14.62 -24.17
C GLN A 8 -0.74 -13.78 -23.15
N ALA A 9 -1.38 -12.98 -22.28
CA ALA A 9 -0.65 -12.25 -21.26
C ALA A 9 0.12 -13.23 -20.36
N THR A 10 1.34 -12.85 -19.98
CA THR A 10 2.24 -13.69 -19.17
C THR A 10 2.99 -12.89 -18.13
N GLY A 11 3.77 -13.56 -17.28
CA GLY A 11 4.61 -12.92 -16.28
C GLY A 11 3.83 -12.02 -15.31
N LEU A 12 4.38 -10.83 -15.03
CA LEU A 12 3.80 -9.87 -14.10
C LEU A 12 2.49 -9.26 -14.61
N GLU A 13 2.35 -9.11 -15.93
CA GLU A 13 1.14 -8.60 -16.56
C GLU A 13 -0.05 -9.51 -16.26
N ARG A 14 0.07 -10.81 -16.55
CA ARG A 14 -0.97 -11.79 -16.23
C ARG A 14 -1.32 -11.80 -14.74
N LYS A 15 -0.30 -11.85 -13.87
CA LYS A 15 -0.51 -11.86 -12.40
C LYS A 15 -1.27 -10.63 -11.92
N THR A 16 -0.96 -9.46 -12.49
CA THR A 16 -1.63 -8.20 -12.16
C THR A 16 -3.08 -8.21 -12.61
N LEU A 17 -3.36 -8.64 -13.86
CA LEU A 17 -4.71 -8.74 -14.40
C LEU A 17 -5.58 -9.71 -13.58
N GLU A 18 -5.03 -10.88 -13.22
CA GLU A 18 -5.73 -11.86 -12.39
C GLU A 18 -6.01 -11.35 -10.96
N ALA A 19 -5.06 -10.62 -10.36
CA ALA A 19 -5.26 -10.02 -9.04
C ALA A 19 -6.32 -8.91 -9.06
N MET A 20 -6.29 -8.05 -10.08
CA MET A 20 -7.31 -7.00 -10.27
C MET A 20 -8.70 -7.58 -10.47
N LYS A 21 -8.84 -8.70 -11.23
CA LYS A 21 -10.12 -9.42 -11.38
C LYS A 21 -10.67 -9.93 -10.04
N LYS A 22 -9.81 -10.18 -9.04
CA LYS A 22 -10.17 -10.56 -7.66
C LYS A 22 -10.33 -9.37 -6.72
N GLY A 23 -10.19 -8.13 -7.20
CA GLY A 23 -10.22 -6.91 -6.38
C GLY A 23 -9.00 -6.74 -5.48
N GLN A 24 -7.88 -7.37 -5.80
CA GLN A 24 -6.62 -7.29 -5.06
C GLN A 24 -5.61 -6.39 -5.78
N ASP A 25 -4.71 -5.78 -5.01
CA ASP A 25 -3.62 -4.94 -5.54
C ASP A 25 -2.27 -5.30 -4.89
N PRO A 26 -1.72 -6.49 -5.18
CA PRO A 26 -0.45 -6.94 -4.60
C PRO A 26 0.76 -6.11 -5.07
N TYR A 27 0.63 -5.39 -6.18
CA TYR A 27 1.72 -4.65 -6.82
C TYR A 27 1.61 -3.12 -6.65
N ASN A 28 0.73 -2.65 -5.77
CA ASN A 28 0.58 -1.24 -5.36
C ASN A 28 0.31 -0.29 -6.55
N ILE A 29 -0.59 -0.67 -7.46
CA ILE A 29 -0.99 0.14 -8.60
C ILE A 29 -1.99 1.23 -8.18
N LEU A 30 -2.82 0.94 -7.18
CA LEU A 30 -3.85 1.86 -6.69
C LEU A 30 -3.36 2.65 -5.48
N LYS A 31 -3.95 3.82 -5.27
CA LYS A 31 -3.78 4.57 -4.03
C LYS A 31 -4.31 3.74 -2.86
N PRO A 32 -3.57 3.63 -1.73
CA PRO A 32 -4.06 2.95 -0.54
C PRO A 32 -5.37 3.53 -0.03
N LYS A 33 -6.24 2.69 0.54
CA LYS A 33 -7.45 3.15 1.23
C LYS A 33 -7.06 3.92 2.50
N GLY A 34 -7.69 5.06 2.72
CA GLY A 34 -7.50 5.87 3.92
C GLY A 34 -8.29 5.31 5.10
N ASN A 35 -7.63 5.16 6.24
CA ASN A 35 -8.25 4.99 7.56
C ASN A 35 -8.28 6.35 8.27
N SER A 36 -8.91 6.45 9.44
CA SER A 36 -8.98 7.72 10.18
C SER A 36 -7.64 8.20 10.74
N GLY A 37 -6.65 7.30 10.89
CA GLY A 37 -5.32 7.64 11.41
C GLY A 37 -5.29 7.82 12.94
N THR A 38 -6.36 7.40 13.63
CA THR A 38 -6.41 7.35 15.10
C THR A 38 -5.60 6.18 15.64
N LYS A 39 -5.41 6.12 16.96
CA LYS A 39 -4.67 5.00 17.57
C LYS A 39 -5.43 3.67 17.41
N GLU A 40 -6.76 3.75 17.47
CA GLU A 40 -7.70 2.63 17.36
C GLU A 40 -7.90 2.20 15.90
N ASP A 41 -7.81 3.15 14.96
CA ASP A 41 -7.93 2.92 13.52
C ASP A 41 -6.74 3.56 12.74
N PRO A 42 -5.53 2.97 12.88
CA PRO A 42 -4.34 3.46 12.21
C PRO A 42 -4.37 3.13 10.71
N HIS A 43 -3.62 3.88 9.92
CA HIS A 43 -3.34 3.52 8.53
C HIS A 43 -2.58 2.20 8.46
N ILE A 44 -3.18 1.17 7.85
CA ILE A 44 -2.53 -0.11 7.63
C ILE A 44 -1.61 -0.02 6.42
N VAL A 45 -0.34 -0.36 6.62
CA VAL A 45 0.70 -0.30 5.60
C VAL A 45 1.23 -1.71 5.33
N PRO A 46 0.76 -2.38 4.26
CA PRO A 46 1.23 -3.71 3.87
C PRO A 46 2.73 -3.70 3.56
N SER A 47 3.46 -4.72 3.95
CA SER A 47 4.89 -4.83 3.63
C SER A 47 5.37 -6.28 3.61
N VAL A 48 6.11 -6.65 2.57
CA VAL A 48 6.87 -7.91 2.49
C VAL A 48 8.09 -7.91 3.41
N ASN A 49 8.53 -6.73 3.87
CA ASN A 49 9.70 -6.51 4.71
C ASN A 49 9.31 -6.00 6.11
N ARG A 50 10.28 -5.99 7.03
CA ARG A 50 10.16 -5.47 8.40
C ARG A 50 10.07 -3.94 8.52
N LYS A 51 10.23 -3.22 7.40
CA LYS A 51 10.03 -1.78 7.31
C LYS A 51 9.61 -1.35 5.91
N ARG A 52 8.82 -0.28 5.82
CA ARG A 52 8.38 0.35 4.56
C ARG A 52 8.46 1.87 4.69
N LEU A 53 8.91 2.54 3.62
CA LEU A 53 8.92 3.99 3.58
C LEU A 53 7.47 4.50 3.42
N VAL A 54 7.06 5.41 4.29
CA VAL A 54 5.73 6.05 4.27
C VAL A 54 5.89 7.52 3.89
N GLY A 55 5.03 7.98 2.99
CA GLY A 55 4.82 9.39 2.69
C GLY A 55 3.46 9.84 3.23
N CYS A 56 3.45 10.82 4.12
CA CYS A 56 2.24 11.41 4.70
C CYS A 56 2.01 12.79 4.09
N ILE A 57 0.87 12.96 3.42
CA ILE A 57 0.32 14.26 3.04
C ILE A 57 -0.65 14.63 4.16
N CYS A 58 -0.26 15.55 5.04
CA CYS A 58 -0.97 15.79 6.31
C CYS A 58 -2.35 16.43 6.12
N GLU A 59 -2.49 17.30 5.13
CA GLU A 59 -3.73 17.96 4.72
C GLU A 59 -3.82 17.88 3.19
N GLU A 60 -5.03 17.85 2.63
CA GLU A 60 -5.26 17.56 1.21
C GLU A 60 -4.44 18.45 0.26
N ASP A 61 -4.30 19.73 0.58
CA ASP A 61 -3.62 20.73 -0.24
C ASP A 61 -2.13 20.91 0.11
N ASN A 62 -1.57 20.09 1.00
CA ASN A 62 -0.16 20.21 1.36
C ASN A 62 0.75 19.86 0.17
N SER A 63 1.64 20.79 -0.17
CA SER A 63 2.65 20.62 -1.23
C SER A 63 3.87 19.81 -0.79
N ALA A 64 4.06 19.63 0.52
CA ALA A 64 5.17 18.87 1.09
C ALA A 64 4.70 17.50 1.61
N VAL A 65 5.42 16.45 1.22
CA VAL A 65 5.22 15.09 1.74
C VAL A 65 6.18 14.86 2.90
N ILE A 66 5.65 14.38 4.01
CA ILE A 66 6.44 14.00 5.18
C ILE A 66 6.85 12.54 5.06
N TRP A 67 8.15 12.28 4.97
CA TRP A 67 8.70 10.95 4.77
C TRP A 67 9.30 10.36 6.05
N PHE A 68 8.98 9.10 6.35
CA PHE A 68 9.59 8.37 7.47
C PHE A 68 9.57 6.87 7.24
N TRP A 69 10.50 6.15 7.89
CA TRP A 69 10.49 4.69 7.91
C TRP A 69 9.47 4.21 8.95
N LEU A 70 8.50 3.42 8.48
CA LEU A 70 7.61 2.64 9.32
C LEU A 70 8.21 1.25 9.50
N HIS A 71 8.41 0.84 10.74
CA HIS A 71 8.95 -0.45 11.17
C HIS A 71 7.83 -1.37 11.64
N GLU A 72 8.11 -2.67 11.66
CA GLU A 72 7.24 -3.67 12.28
C GLU A 72 7.07 -3.42 13.79
N GLY A 73 5.91 -3.79 14.33
CA GLY A 73 5.61 -3.68 15.76
C GLY A 73 4.43 -2.78 16.06
N GLU A 74 4.60 -1.91 17.07
CA GLU A 74 3.57 -0.95 17.48
C GLU A 74 3.31 0.11 16.40
N SER A 75 2.14 0.76 16.48
CA SER A 75 1.84 1.85 15.57
C SER A 75 2.78 3.03 15.81
N GLN A 76 3.31 3.59 14.72
CA GLN A 76 4.12 4.80 14.74
C GLN A 76 3.31 5.98 14.21
N ARG A 77 3.79 7.19 14.46
CA ARG A 77 3.08 8.41 14.12
C ARG A 77 3.85 9.22 13.07
N CYS A 78 3.13 9.88 12.17
CA CYS A 78 3.71 10.92 11.32
C CYS A 78 4.36 12.00 12.22
N PRO A 79 5.62 12.40 11.97
CA PRO A 79 6.33 13.37 12.81
C PRO A 79 5.76 14.80 12.71
N SER A 80 4.84 15.07 11.78
CA SER A 80 4.19 16.36 11.60
C SER A 80 2.76 16.37 12.16
N CYS A 81 1.82 15.63 11.57
CA CYS A 81 0.40 15.65 11.99
C CYS A 81 0.05 14.64 13.10
N GLY A 82 0.94 13.70 13.40
CA GLY A 82 0.71 12.70 14.43
C GLY A 82 -0.28 11.59 14.07
N ALA A 83 -0.73 11.47 12.82
CA ALA A 83 -1.54 10.35 12.34
C ALA A 83 -0.82 9.01 12.53
N HIS A 84 -1.55 7.97 12.92
CA HIS A 84 -1.00 6.64 13.22
C HIS A 84 -0.91 5.77 11.98
N TYR A 85 0.19 5.04 11.87
CA TYR A 85 0.48 4.06 10.83
C TYR A 85 0.92 2.76 11.49
N LYS A 86 0.44 1.63 10.99
CA LYS A 86 0.80 0.30 11.48
C LYS A 86 1.23 -0.59 10.32
N LEU A 87 2.42 -1.16 10.41
CA LEU A 87 2.93 -2.09 9.42
C LEU A 87 2.20 -3.42 9.59
N ALA A 88 1.66 -3.94 8.49
CA ALA A 88 1.09 -5.28 8.43
C ALA A 88 1.93 -6.12 7.46
N HIS A 89 2.34 -7.31 7.91
CA HIS A 89 3.04 -8.22 7.03
C HIS A 89 2.10 -8.66 5.90
N TYR A 90 2.62 -8.69 4.68
CA TYR A 90 1.85 -9.06 3.49
C TYR A 90 2.68 -10.01 2.62
N ASP A 91 2.13 -11.20 2.40
CA ASP A 91 2.66 -12.16 1.46
C ASP A 91 2.09 -11.89 0.07
N VAL A 92 2.97 -11.65 -0.90
CA VAL A 92 2.57 -11.46 -2.30
C VAL A 92 2.22 -12.83 -2.88
N PRO A 93 1.01 -13.03 -3.42
CA PRO A 93 0.65 -14.27 -4.09
C PRO A 93 1.60 -14.55 -5.28
N HIS A 94 2.15 -15.75 -5.33
CA HIS A 94 3.06 -16.19 -6.39
C HIS A 94 2.35 -16.84 -7.57
#